data_AF-A0A967BLL1-F1
#
_entry.id   AF-A0A967BLL1-F1
#
_cell.length_a   1.000
_cell.length_b   1.000
_cell.length_c   1.000
_cell.angle_alpha   90.00
_cell.angle_beta   90.00
_cell.angle_gamma   90.00
#
_symmetry.space_group_name_H-M   'P 1'
#
loop_
_entity.id
_entity.type
_entity.pdbx_description
1 polymer ?
#
loop_
_entity_poly.entity_id
_entity_poly.type
_entity_poly.pdbx_seq_one_letter_code
_entity_poly.pdbx_strand_id
1 'polypeptide(L)'
;DGRYRDKFLYPRVQVKILNEQIYLVGIKDGADPVLSITKDFELLNFGNITFNILDVDIEENIDQFRHVNQLLRYRFVSPWIALSKNTQNRYKFLKSKDRTAFLNRLLGQNIVFLAREMNVNLNDKVYTKLKLNSLFPKPVYENNWGSFSGEFQTNFVLPNYIGLGNGITRGYGAIHGLYNPQDFNFDEDMLKADIVDDKPKNTLDEDDTLLCVKVKNVPKPRRKSKSVAKKGKSKVKKVLSEEYEIEEKPAKKIKTKPKKKFQTEKKISKTPVDNNFNTLDYHQKQHDV
;
A
#
# COMPACT_ATOMS: atom_id res chain seq x y z
N ASP A 1 8.78 -5.86 6.13
CA ASP A 1 9.05 -5.48 7.54
C ASP A 1 8.62 -4.04 7.86
N GLY A 2 7.76 -3.41 7.05
CA GLY A 2 7.10 -2.16 7.40
C GLY A 2 7.97 -0.89 7.37
N ARG A 3 9.26 -0.97 7.01
CA ARG A 3 10.20 0.18 7.00
C ARG A 3 9.73 1.39 6.18
N TYR A 4 8.86 1.15 5.21
CA TYR A 4 8.37 2.16 4.29
C TYR A 4 7.00 2.75 4.67
N ARG A 5 6.35 2.24 5.73
CA ARG A 5 5.01 2.69 6.14
C ARG A 5 4.96 4.13 6.64
N ASP A 6 6.09 4.67 7.10
CA ASP A 6 6.21 6.08 7.49
C ASP A 6 6.28 7.02 6.28
N LYS A 7 6.74 6.51 5.13
CA LYS A 7 7.02 7.31 3.92
C LYS A 7 5.89 7.25 2.90
N PHE A 8 5.17 6.13 2.84
CA PHE A 8 4.18 5.86 1.81
C PHE A 8 2.81 5.63 2.42
N LEU A 9 1.80 6.16 1.74
CA LEU A 9 0.40 5.87 2.03
C LEU A 9 0.02 4.52 1.44
N TYR A 10 -1.08 3.95 1.93
CA TYR A 10 -1.75 2.90 1.18
C TYR A 10 -2.31 3.48 -0.13
N PRO A 11 -2.05 2.88 -1.31
CA PRO A 11 -2.46 3.46 -2.59
C PRO A 11 -3.99 3.56 -2.70
N ARG A 12 -4.47 4.78 -2.99
CA ARG A 12 -5.90 5.09 -3.13
C ARG A 12 -6.47 4.69 -4.49
N VAL A 13 -5.61 4.57 -5.50
CA VAL A 13 -5.96 4.06 -6.83
C VAL A 13 -5.07 2.88 -7.13
N GLN A 14 -5.66 1.79 -7.62
CA GLN A 14 -4.96 0.55 -7.93
C GLN A 14 -5.43 0.02 -9.28
N VAL A 15 -4.49 -0.39 -10.12
CA VAL A 15 -4.79 -1.05 -11.40
C VAL A 15 -4.47 -2.53 -11.27
N LYS A 16 -5.36 -3.39 -11.76
CA LYS A 16 -5.18 -4.84 -11.76
C LYS A 16 -5.60 -5.44 -13.09
N ILE A 17 -4.97 -6.54 -13.45
CA ILE A 17 -5.38 -7.36 -14.59
C ILE A 17 -5.74 -8.72 -14.02
N LEU A 18 -7.02 -9.09 -14.10
CA LEU A 18 -7.57 -10.33 -13.55
C LEU A 18 -8.44 -10.96 -14.62
N ASN A 19 -8.20 -12.23 -14.97
CA ASN A 19 -8.96 -12.95 -16.01
C ASN A 19 -9.09 -12.14 -17.31
N GLU A 20 -7.99 -11.55 -17.76
CA GLU A 20 -7.91 -10.73 -18.99
C GLU A 20 -8.76 -9.44 -18.97
N GLN A 21 -9.32 -9.09 -17.81
CA GLN A 21 -10.05 -7.84 -17.60
C GLN A 21 -9.21 -6.85 -16.76
N ILE A 22 -9.37 -5.57 -17.05
CA ILE A 22 -8.71 -4.47 -16.34
C ILE A 22 -9.64 -3.97 -15.25
N TYR A 23 -9.14 -3.97 -14.01
CA TYR A 23 -9.85 -3.44 -12.85
C TYR A 23 -9.16 -2.17 -12.38
N LEU A 24 -9.94 -1.10 -12.22
CA LEU A 24 -9.53 0.14 -11.58
C LEU A 24 -10.23 0.25 -10.23
N VAL A 25 -9.46 0.15 -9.15
CA VAL A 25 -10.00 0.16 -7.79
C VAL A 25 -9.66 1.49 -7.13
N GLY A 26 -10.68 2.32 -6.95
CA GLY A 26 -10.64 3.56 -6.18
C GLY A 26 -11.04 3.31 -4.72
N ILE A 27 -10.25 3.82 -3.78
CA ILE A 27 -10.48 3.62 -2.34
C ILE A 27 -10.35 4.94 -1.62
N LYS A 28 -11.33 5.27 -0.77
CA LYS A 28 -11.39 6.53 -0.02
C LYS A 28 -11.30 7.71 -0.99
N ASP A 29 -10.32 8.61 -0.82
CA ASP A 29 -10.11 9.79 -1.66
C ASP A 29 -9.81 9.45 -3.14
N GLY A 30 -9.55 8.16 -3.46
CA GLY A 30 -9.38 7.68 -4.83
C GLY A 30 -10.66 7.14 -5.49
N ALA A 31 -11.79 7.08 -4.79
CA ALA A 31 -13.06 6.61 -5.36
C ALA A 31 -13.59 7.57 -6.44
N ASP A 32 -13.82 8.84 -6.08
CA ASP A 32 -14.37 9.84 -7.00
C ASP A 32 -13.50 10.05 -8.26
N PRO A 33 -12.15 10.15 -8.17
CA PRO A 33 -11.32 10.28 -9.36
C PRO A 33 -11.39 9.08 -10.32
N VAL A 34 -11.51 7.87 -9.78
CA VAL A 34 -11.67 6.65 -10.60
C VAL A 34 -13.03 6.65 -11.27
N LEU A 35 -14.08 7.06 -10.56
CA LEU A 35 -15.43 7.17 -11.12
C LEU A 35 -15.56 8.31 -12.15
N SER A 36 -14.78 9.39 -12.01
CA SER A 36 -14.82 10.48 -12.99
C SER A 36 -14.17 10.09 -14.31
N ILE A 37 -13.04 9.37 -14.28
CA ILE A 37 -12.30 9.01 -15.49
C ILE A 37 -13.02 7.92 -16.31
N THR A 38 -13.90 7.12 -15.70
CA THR A 38 -14.67 6.10 -16.43
C THR A 38 -15.64 6.69 -17.44
N LYS A 39 -16.02 7.96 -17.30
CA LYS A 39 -16.92 8.66 -18.24
C LYS A 39 -16.24 8.99 -19.57
N ASP A 40 -14.92 9.08 -19.57
CA ASP A 40 -14.11 9.51 -20.72
C ASP A 40 -13.33 8.33 -21.33
N PHE A 41 -13.69 7.09 -20.94
CA PHE A 41 -12.99 5.89 -21.37
C PHE A 41 -13.42 5.44 -22.76
N GLU A 42 -12.66 5.86 -23.77
CA GLU A 42 -12.73 5.29 -25.12
C GLU A 42 -11.55 4.33 -25.38
N LEU A 43 -10.33 4.73 -25.02
CA LEU A 43 -9.10 4.00 -25.34
C LEU A 43 -8.18 3.88 -24.12
N LEU A 44 -7.60 2.70 -23.90
CA LEU A 44 -6.48 2.51 -22.96
C LEU A 44 -5.20 2.19 -23.72
N ASN A 45 -4.19 3.05 -23.59
CA ASN A 45 -2.88 2.88 -24.20
C ASN A 45 -1.84 2.45 -23.17
N PHE A 46 -1.21 1.29 -23.39
CA PHE A 46 -0.14 0.72 -22.56
C PHE A 46 1.24 0.80 -23.24
N GLY A 47 1.43 1.81 -24.09
CA GLY A 47 2.67 2.10 -24.82
C GLY A 47 2.69 1.43 -26.19
N ASN A 48 2.83 0.11 -26.21
CA ASN A 48 2.91 -0.67 -27.45
C ASN A 48 1.57 -1.31 -27.85
N ILE A 49 0.55 -1.25 -26.99
CA ILE A 49 -0.77 -1.83 -27.21
C ILE A 49 -1.82 -0.82 -26.79
N THR A 50 -2.85 -0.66 -27.62
CA THR A 50 -4.02 0.17 -27.34
C THR A 50 -5.26 -0.71 -27.36
N PHE A 51 -6.08 -0.63 -26.32
CA PHE A 51 -7.36 -1.32 -26.22
C PHE A 51 -8.49 -0.33 -26.45
N ASN A 52 -9.48 -0.73 -27.25
CA ASN A 52 -10.76 -0.05 -27.29
C ASN A 52 -11.64 -0.56 -26.15
N ILE A 53 -12.25 0.36 -25.42
CA ILE A 53 -13.10 0.04 -24.28
C ILE A 53 -14.52 -0.11 -24.81
N LEU A 54 -15.05 -1.34 -24.77
CA LEU A 54 -16.39 -1.63 -25.28
C LEU A 54 -17.46 -1.40 -24.24
N ASP A 55 -17.14 -1.70 -22.99
CA ASP A 55 -18.06 -1.64 -21.86
C ASP A 55 -17.28 -1.39 -20.56
N VAL A 56 -17.94 -0.76 -19.60
CA VAL A 56 -17.40 -0.45 -18.28
C VAL A 56 -18.44 -0.82 -17.24
N ASP A 57 -18.15 -1.84 -16.45
CA ASP A 57 -18.95 -2.19 -15.28
C ASP A 57 -18.46 -1.41 -14.06
N ILE A 58 -19.39 -0.84 -13.30
CA ILE A 58 -19.12 0.04 -12.16
C ILE A 58 -19.76 -0.55 -10.90
N GLU A 59 -18.92 -0.92 -9.94
CA GLU A 59 -19.34 -1.36 -8.61
C GLU A 59 -18.93 -0.31 -7.57
N GLU A 60 -19.93 0.37 -6.98
CA GLU A 60 -19.72 1.34 -5.90
C GLU A 60 -20.18 0.77 -4.57
N ASN A 61 -19.34 0.93 -3.56
CA ASN A 61 -19.53 0.30 -2.26
C ASN A 61 -19.11 1.24 -1.13
N ILE A 62 -19.96 1.39 -0.13
CA ILE A 62 -19.75 2.27 1.02
C ILE A 62 -19.52 1.42 2.28
N ASP A 63 -18.64 1.87 3.17
CA ASP A 63 -18.38 1.26 4.49
C ASP A 63 -18.05 -0.25 4.48
N GLN A 64 -17.31 -0.69 3.46
CA GLN A 64 -16.89 -2.09 3.32
C GLN A 64 -15.65 -2.49 4.12
N PHE A 65 -15.06 -1.59 4.93
CA PHE A 65 -13.93 -1.92 5.78
C PHE A 65 -14.32 -1.86 7.26
N ARG A 66 -14.53 -3.02 7.89
CA ARG A 66 -15.01 -3.11 9.28
C ARG A 66 -14.38 -4.26 10.03
N HIS A 67 -14.20 -4.11 11.35
CA HIS A 67 -13.84 -5.21 12.24
C HIS A 67 -15.08 -6.06 12.55
N VAL A 68 -14.93 -7.38 12.64
CA VAL A 68 -16.02 -8.33 12.95
C VAL A 68 -15.59 -9.36 13.99
N ASN A 69 -16.55 -9.96 14.71
CA ASN A 69 -16.28 -10.94 15.77
C ASN A 69 -16.15 -12.40 15.24
N GLN A 70 -15.93 -12.56 13.93
CA GLN A 70 -15.83 -13.86 13.26
C GLN A 70 -14.69 -13.84 12.24
N LEU A 71 -14.16 -15.01 11.90
CA LEU A 71 -13.11 -15.15 10.89
C LEU A 71 -13.74 -15.29 9.49
N LEU A 72 -13.58 -14.27 8.67
CA LEU A 72 -13.98 -14.25 7.27
C LEU A 72 -12.87 -14.80 6.39
N ARG A 73 -13.22 -15.60 5.37
CA ARG A 73 -12.28 -16.25 4.46
C ARG A 73 -12.11 -15.44 3.17
N TYR A 74 -10.86 -15.31 2.75
CA TYR A 74 -10.43 -14.60 1.56
C TYR A 74 -9.45 -15.45 0.75
N ARG A 75 -9.41 -15.20 -0.54
CA ARG A 75 -8.40 -15.76 -1.45
C ARG A 75 -7.59 -14.65 -2.09
N PHE A 76 -6.29 -14.88 -2.28
CA PHE A 76 -5.47 -14.04 -3.14
C PHE A 76 -5.76 -14.36 -4.61
N VAL A 77 -6.34 -13.40 -5.33
CA VAL A 77 -6.62 -13.52 -6.78
C VAL A 77 -5.41 -13.10 -7.64
N SER A 78 -4.45 -12.38 -7.06
CA SER A 78 -3.12 -12.17 -7.66
C SER A 78 -2.01 -12.50 -6.65
N PRO A 79 -0.77 -12.76 -7.10
CA PRO A 79 0.32 -13.17 -6.21
C PRO A 79 0.55 -12.17 -5.07
N TRP A 80 0.51 -12.66 -3.83
CA TRP A 80 0.76 -11.85 -2.64
C TRP A 80 2.25 -11.68 -2.39
N ILE A 81 2.76 -10.48 -2.63
CA ILE A 81 4.17 -10.17 -2.41
C ILE A 81 4.42 -9.85 -0.94
N ALA A 82 4.62 -10.91 -0.15
CA ALA A 82 4.91 -10.81 1.27
C ALA A 82 6.38 -10.43 1.54
N LEU A 83 7.32 -10.94 0.75
CA LEU A 83 8.75 -10.83 1.06
C LEU A 83 9.45 -9.80 0.15
N SER A 84 9.98 -8.75 0.76
CA SER A 84 11.03 -7.92 0.15
C SER A 84 12.40 -8.61 0.25
N LYS A 85 13.40 -8.11 -0.49
CA LYS A 85 14.79 -8.61 -0.48
C LYS A 85 15.33 -8.86 0.94
N ASN A 86 15.13 -7.90 1.85
CA ASN A 86 15.61 -8.02 3.23
C ASN A 86 14.85 -9.08 4.05
N THR A 87 13.53 -9.15 3.90
CA THR A 87 12.72 -10.15 4.60
C THR A 87 12.88 -11.55 4.02
N GLN A 88 13.18 -11.67 2.73
CA GLN A 88 13.36 -12.95 2.05
C GLN A 88 14.58 -13.69 2.57
N ASN A 89 15.70 -12.98 2.79
CA ASN A 89 16.89 -13.58 3.39
C ASN A 89 16.59 -14.16 4.77
N ARG A 90 15.90 -13.42 5.64
CA ARG A 90 15.49 -13.92 6.96
C ARG A 90 14.55 -15.13 6.84
N TYR A 91 13.57 -15.05 5.94
CA TYR A 91 12.58 -16.10 5.73
C TYR A 91 13.20 -17.43 5.27
N LYS A 92 14.24 -17.38 4.43
CA LYS A 92 14.94 -18.58 3.94
C LYS A 92 15.49 -19.45 5.07
N PHE A 93 15.99 -18.82 6.14
CA PHE A 93 16.59 -19.52 7.28
C PHE A 93 15.57 -19.99 8.35
N LEU A 94 14.29 -19.69 8.18
CA LEU A 94 13.24 -20.15 9.10
C LEU A 94 12.83 -21.59 8.81
N LYS A 95 12.47 -22.34 9.86
CA LYS A 95 11.83 -23.67 9.78
C LYS A 95 10.37 -23.52 9.34
N SER A 96 9.75 -24.62 8.88
CA SER A 96 8.39 -24.62 8.31
C SER A 96 7.35 -23.98 9.25
N LYS A 97 7.28 -24.38 10.53
CA LYS A 97 6.35 -23.79 11.51
C LYS A 97 6.59 -22.27 11.69
N ASP A 98 7.85 -21.86 11.82
CA ASP A 98 8.23 -20.46 11.98
C ASP A 98 7.93 -19.62 10.73
N ARG A 99 7.99 -20.21 9.53
CA ARG A 99 7.62 -19.54 8.27
C ARG A 99 6.15 -19.16 8.25
N THR A 100 5.26 -20.09 8.58
CA THR A 100 3.82 -19.83 8.67
C THR A 100 3.55 -18.75 9.71
N ALA A 101 4.17 -18.87 10.89
CA ALA A 101 4.00 -17.88 11.95
C ALA A 101 4.47 -16.47 11.54
N PHE A 102 5.62 -16.41 10.86
CA PHE A 102 6.17 -15.17 10.32
C PHE A 102 5.24 -14.51 9.30
N LEU A 103 4.69 -15.29 8.35
CA LEU A 103 3.81 -14.77 7.31
C LEU A 103 2.46 -14.32 7.88
N ASN A 104 1.90 -15.06 8.83
CA ASN A 104 0.66 -14.68 9.52
C ASN A 104 0.83 -13.35 10.25
N ARG A 105 1.92 -13.21 11.03
CA ARG A 105 2.26 -11.95 11.69
C ARG A 105 2.40 -10.81 10.68
N LEU A 106 3.03 -11.06 9.54
CA LEU A 106 3.21 -10.06 8.49
C LEU A 106 1.88 -9.65 7.85
N LEU A 107 0.98 -10.61 7.59
CA LEU A 107 -0.36 -10.33 7.09
C LEU A 107 -1.16 -9.49 8.09
N GLY A 108 -1.18 -9.88 9.38
CA GLY A 108 -1.86 -9.11 10.42
C GLY A 108 -1.29 -7.70 10.53
N GLN A 109 0.03 -7.53 10.41
CA GLN A 109 0.64 -6.21 10.33
C GLN A 109 0.19 -5.41 9.10
N ASN A 110 -0.02 -6.03 7.95
CA ASN A 110 -0.51 -5.36 6.74
C ASN A 110 -1.97 -4.93 6.90
N ILE A 111 -2.82 -5.77 7.49
CA ILE A 111 -4.23 -5.44 7.78
C ILE A 111 -4.31 -4.29 8.79
N VAL A 112 -3.52 -4.33 9.86
CA VAL A 112 -3.45 -3.21 10.83
C VAL A 112 -2.99 -1.91 10.17
N PHE A 113 -2.03 -1.98 9.23
CA PHE A 113 -1.62 -0.81 8.47
C PHE A 113 -2.77 -0.28 7.61
N LEU A 114 -3.44 -1.15 6.85
CA LEU A 114 -4.59 -0.80 6.04
C LEU A 114 -5.72 -0.17 6.87
N ALA A 115 -6.08 -0.76 8.01
CA ALA A 115 -7.12 -0.24 8.88
C ALA A 115 -6.82 1.19 9.39
N ARG A 116 -5.56 1.47 9.73
CA ARG A 116 -5.11 2.82 10.10
C ARG A 116 -5.23 3.79 8.92
N GLU A 117 -4.91 3.33 7.70
CA GLU A 117 -5.03 4.12 6.49
C GLU A 117 -6.47 4.42 6.09
N MET A 118 -7.41 3.55 6.47
CA MET A 118 -8.84 3.72 6.27
C MET A 118 -9.54 4.39 7.46
N ASN A 119 -8.79 4.84 8.47
CA ASN A 119 -9.33 5.50 9.65
C ASN A 119 -10.36 4.64 10.43
N VAL A 120 -10.25 3.31 10.35
CA VAL A 120 -11.20 2.40 11.01
C VAL A 120 -10.76 2.11 12.45
N ASN A 121 -11.73 2.11 13.35
CA ASN A 121 -11.51 1.77 14.76
C ASN A 121 -11.03 0.33 14.87
N LEU A 122 -9.83 0.18 15.42
CA LEU A 122 -9.18 -1.10 15.62
C LEU A 122 -9.46 -1.59 17.03
N ASN A 123 -10.05 -2.78 17.17
CA ASN A 123 -9.99 -3.54 18.41
C ASN A 123 -8.55 -3.94 18.72
N ASP A 124 -8.27 -4.32 19.97
CA ASP A 124 -6.90 -4.56 20.43
C ASP A 124 -6.20 -5.73 19.70
N LYS A 125 -6.96 -6.62 19.04
CA LYS A 125 -6.48 -7.86 18.42
C LYS A 125 -6.94 -8.03 16.97
N VAL A 126 -5.98 -8.26 16.07
CA VAL A 126 -6.24 -8.70 14.69
C VAL A 126 -5.85 -10.16 14.56
N TYR A 127 -6.81 -11.00 14.21
CA TYR A 127 -6.61 -12.42 13.99
C TYR A 127 -6.34 -12.69 12.52
N THR A 128 -5.35 -13.54 12.25
CA THR A 128 -4.99 -13.97 10.90
C THR A 128 -4.63 -15.44 10.88
N LYS A 129 -5.15 -16.16 9.89
CA LYS A 129 -4.80 -17.55 9.62
C LYS A 129 -4.58 -17.75 8.12
N LEU A 130 -3.34 -18.01 7.72
CA LEU A 130 -2.93 -18.24 6.35
C LEU A 130 -3.02 -19.71 5.96
N LYS A 131 -3.49 -19.97 4.74
CA LYS A 131 -3.46 -21.26 4.07
C LYS A 131 -2.86 -21.07 2.68
N LEU A 132 -1.55 -21.21 2.58
CA LEU A 132 -0.81 -21.02 1.33
C LEU A 132 -0.66 -22.33 0.57
N ASN A 133 -0.63 -22.25 -0.77
CA ASN A 133 -0.42 -23.42 -1.63
C ASN A 133 1.00 -23.98 -1.48
N SER A 134 1.96 -23.12 -1.14
CA SER A 134 3.36 -23.48 -0.90
C SER A 134 4.01 -22.48 0.05
N LEU A 135 4.90 -22.96 0.92
CA LEU A 135 5.75 -22.12 1.77
C LEU A 135 7.04 -21.69 1.06
N PHE A 136 7.25 -22.12 -0.19
CA PHE A 136 8.36 -21.67 -1.03
C PHE A 136 7.91 -20.47 -1.87
N PRO A 137 8.51 -19.29 -1.67
CA PRO A 137 8.11 -18.09 -2.39
C PRO A 137 8.47 -18.20 -3.87
N LYS A 138 7.53 -17.83 -4.75
CA LYS A 138 7.80 -17.66 -6.17
C LYS A 138 8.49 -16.31 -6.40
N PRO A 139 9.62 -16.26 -7.14
CA PRO A 139 10.32 -15.01 -7.41
C PRO A 139 9.50 -14.11 -8.34
N VAL A 140 9.53 -12.80 -8.09
CA VAL A 140 9.01 -11.76 -9.00
C VAL A 140 10.20 -11.02 -9.59
N TYR A 141 10.35 -11.11 -10.92
CA TYR A 141 11.59 -10.83 -11.66
C TYR A 141 12.18 -9.43 -11.45
N GLU A 142 11.36 -8.40 -11.32
CA GLU A 142 11.87 -7.01 -11.25
C GLU A 142 12.72 -6.74 -10.01
N ASN A 143 12.46 -7.41 -8.88
CA ASN A 143 13.03 -7.04 -7.58
C ASN A 143 13.51 -8.23 -6.74
N ASN A 144 13.51 -9.45 -7.28
CA ASN A 144 13.72 -10.68 -6.53
C ASN A 144 12.84 -10.75 -5.27
N TRP A 145 11.59 -10.31 -5.40
CA TRP A 145 10.62 -10.41 -4.31
C TRP A 145 10.03 -11.81 -4.22
N GLY A 146 9.63 -12.19 -3.02
CA GLY A 146 8.99 -13.47 -2.76
C GLY A 146 7.48 -13.31 -2.70
N SER A 147 6.80 -13.99 -3.62
CA SER A 147 5.34 -14.00 -3.71
C SER A 147 4.75 -15.35 -3.31
N PHE A 148 3.50 -15.31 -2.83
CA PHE A 148 2.74 -16.48 -2.43
C PHE A 148 1.34 -16.44 -3.04
N SER A 149 0.74 -17.62 -3.17
CA SER A 149 -0.67 -17.78 -3.56
C SER A 149 -1.37 -18.66 -2.53
N GLY A 150 -2.67 -18.44 -2.36
CA GLY A 150 -3.50 -19.20 -1.46
C GLY A 150 -4.59 -18.34 -0.83
N GLU A 151 -4.94 -18.67 0.40
CA GLU A 151 -6.07 -18.11 1.12
C GLU A 151 -5.65 -17.64 2.51
N PHE A 152 -6.51 -16.84 3.12
CA PHE A 152 -6.38 -16.46 4.51
C PHE A 152 -7.74 -16.23 5.14
N GLN A 153 -7.75 -16.22 6.47
CA GLN A 153 -8.88 -15.80 7.27
C GLN A 153 -8.49 -14.63 8.15
N THR A 154 -9.42 -13.70 8.36
CA THR A 154 -9.24 -12.57 9.28
C THR A 154 -10.56 -12.08 9.86
N ASN A 155 -10.49 -11.37 10.99
CA ASN A 155 -11.62 -10.76 11.66
C ASN A 155 -11.94 -9.35 11.14
N PHE A 156 -11.76 -9.14 9.82
CA PHE A 156 -12.05 -7.90 9.13
C PHE A 156 -12.85 -8.20 7.87
N VAL A 157 -13.88 -7.40 7.64
CA VAL A 157 -14.49 -7.22 6.32
C VAL A 157 -13.54 -6.36 5.51
N LEU A 158 -13.03 -6.93 4.42
CA LEU A 158 -12.17 -6.27 3.46
C LEU A 158 -12.92 -6.17 2.12
N PRO A 159 -12.92 -4.99 1.46
CA PRO A 159 -13.50 -4.85 0.13
C PRO A 159 -12.84 -5.79 -0.89
N ASN A 160 -13.61 -6.22 -1.88
CA ASN A 160 -13.08 -7.05 -2.95
C ASN A 160 -12.03 -6.28 -3.78
N TYR A 161 -11.07 -7.02 -4.31
CA TYR A 161 -10.01 -6.55 -5.20
C TYR A 161 -9.04 -5.53 -4.62
N ILE A 162 -9.05 -5.22 -3.32
CA ILE A 162 -7.98 -4.40 -2.75
C ILE A 162 -6.66 -5.19 -2.68
N GLY A 163 -5.52 -4.51 -2.83
CA GLY A 163 -4.21 -5.16 -2.71
C GLY A 163 -3.65 -5.19 -1.29
N LEU A 164 -3.02 -6.30 -0.90
CA LEU A 164 -2.26 -6.43 0.35
C LEU A 164 -0.78 -6.75 0.06
N GLY A 165 0.11 -6.33 0.97
CA GLY A 165 1.56 -6.60 0.83
C GLY A 165 2.28 -5.54 0.01
N ASN A 166 3.27 -5.96 -0.80
CA ASN A 166 4.04 -5.05 -1.65
C ASN A 166 3.54 -5.10 -3.11
N GLY A 167 3.89 -4.08 -3.90
CA GLY A 167 3.53 -4.04 -5.32
C GLY A 167 2.03 -3.82 -5.60
N ILE A 168 1.30 -3.27 -4.63
CA ILE A 168 -0.17 -3.07 -4.70
C ILE A 168 -0.59 -2.28 -5.94
N THR A 169 0.15 -1.22 -6.31
CA THR A 169 -0.11 -0.40 -7.50
C THR A 169 0.12 -1.13 -8.81
N ARG A 170 0.86 -2.24 -8.81
CA ARG A 170 1.09 -3.11 -9.97
C ARG A 170 0.12 -4.29 -10.03
N GLY A 171 -0.95 -4.25 -9.24
CA GLY A 171 -2.00 -5.28 -9.23
C GLY A 171 -1.72 -6.49 -8.35
N TYR A 172 -0.59 -6.56 -7.64
CA TYR A 172 -0.26 -7.68 -6.76
C TYR A 172 -1.07 -7.71 -5.45
N GLY A 173 -1.17 -8.91 -4.88
CA GLY A 173 -1.80 -9.18 -3.59
C GLY A 173 -3.28 -8.84 -3.53
N ALA A 174 -3.97 -8.82 -4.68
CA ALA A 174 -5.40 -8.59 -4.75
C ALA A 174 -6.15 -9.71 -4.06
N ILE A 175 -7.21 -9.37 -3.33
CA ILE A 175 -8.00 -10.32 -2.56
C ILE A 175 -9.44 -10.38 -3.05
N HIS A 176 -10.13 -11.48 -2.76
CA HIS A 176 -11.55 -11.64 -2.98
C HIS A 176 -12.17 -12.42 -1.81
N GLY A 177 -13.30 -11.95 -1.30
CA GLY A 177 -14.05 -12.61 -0.24
C GLY A 177 -14.65 -13.92 -0.72
N LEU A 178 -14.57 -14.98 0.10
CA LEU A 178 -15.19 -16.28 -0.16
C LEU A 178 -16.46 -16.49 0.69
N TYR A 179 -17.11 -15.40 1.07
CA TYR A 179 -18.36 -15.38 1.84
C TYR A 179 -19.42 -14.64 1.04
N ASN A 180 -20.68 -15.02 1.26
CA ASN A 180 -21.80 -14.35 0.62
C ASN A 180 -22.12 -13.05 1.39
N PRO A 181 -22.02 -11.85 0.78
CA PRO A 181 -22.29 -10.60 1.48
C PRO A 181 -23.75 -10.50 1.94
N GLN A 182 -24.68 -11.11 1.20
CA GLN A 182 -26.14 -11.09 1.45
C GLN A 182 -26.56 -11.93 2.66
N ASP A 183 -25.77 -12.95 3.03
CA ASP A 183 -26.08 -13.81 4.19
C ASP A 183 -25.75 -13.12 5.53
N PHE A 184 -25.13 -11.94 5.49
CA PHE A 184 -24.84 -11.13 6.67
C PHE A 184 -25.78 -9.93 6.77
N ASN A 185 -26.99 -10.16 7.26
CA ASN A 185 -27.76 -9.08 7.89
C ASN A 185 -27.09 -8.74 9.23
N PHE A 186 -26.33 -7.64 9.24
CA PHE A 186 -25.59 -7.16 10.39
C PHE A 186 -26.53 -6.46 11.38
N ASP A 187 -27.12 -7.23 12.31
CA ASP A 187 -27.75 -6.65 13.49
C ASP A 187 -26.66 -6.08 14.41
N GLU A 188 -26.50 -4.76 14.43
CA GLU A 188 -25.55 -4.05 15.31
C GLU A 188 -25.77 -4.39 16.80
N ASP A 189 -27.01 -4.73 17.17
CA ASP A 189 -27.37 -4.99 18.56
C ASP A 189 -26.95 -6.39 19.04
N MET A 190 -26.82 -7.38 18.14
CA MET A 190 -26.18 -8.66 18.49
C MET A 190 -24.67 -8.49 18.76
N LEU A 191 -23.99 -7.60 18.03
CA LEU A 191 -22.55 -7.38 18.17
C LEU A 191 -22.15 -6.74 19.51
N LYS A 192 -23.05 -5.98 20.16
CA LYS A 192 -22.80 -5.36 21.47
C LYS A 192 -22.90 -6.34 22.63
N ALA A 193 -23.77 -7.34 22.53
CA ALA A 193 -23.97 -8.35 23.57
C ALA A 193 -22.80 -9.38 23.64
N ASP A 194 -22.14 -9.61 22.51
CA ASP A 194 -21.11 -10.64 22.35
C ASP A 194 -19.67 -10.20 22.69
N ILE A 195 -19.48 -8.99 23.23
CA ILE A 195 -18.15 -8.44 23.57
C ILE A 195 -17.48 -9.21 24.73
N VAL A 196 -18.22 -10.09 25.42
CA VAL A 196 -17.76 -10.78 26.63
C VAL A 196 -16.72 -11.87 26.33
N ASP A 197 -16.64 -12.40 25.11
CA ASP A 197 -15.63 -13.39 24.71
C ASP A 197 -14.64 -12.84 23.67
N ASP A 198 -13.36 -12.74 24.06
CA ASP A 198 -12.27 -12.13 23.28
C ASP A 198 -11.79 -13.03 22.10
N LYS A 199 -12.47 -14.15 21.84
CA LYS A 199 -12.20 -15.12 20.76
C LYS A 199 -13.29 -15.08 19.69
N PRO A 200 -12.96 -15.16 18.39
CA PRO A 200 -13.98 -15.17 17.35
C PRO A 200 -14.83 -16.45 17.36
N LYS A 201 -16.14 -16.31 17.10
CA LYS A 201 -17.16 -17.36 17.28
C LYS A 201 -16.93 -18.68 16.52
N ASN A 202 -16.14 -18.67 15.43
CA ASN A 202 -15.89 -19.83 14.57
C ASN A 202 -14.48 -20.44 14.76
N THR A 203 -13.87 -20.27 15.93
CA THR A 203 -12.56 -20.87 16.23
C THR A 203 -12.78 -22.23 16.88
N LEU A 204 -12.49 -23.33 16.16
CA LEU A 204 -12.32 -24.64 16.81
C LEU A 204 -11.13 -24.52 17.77
N ASP A 205 -11.30 -24.96 19.02
CA ASP A 205 -10.45 -24.59 20.18
C ASP A 205 -8.98 -25.08 20.15
N GLU A 206 -8.52 -25.69 19.06
CA GLU A 206 -7.15 -26.24 18.94
C GLU A 206 -6.52 -25.99 17.55
N ASP A 207 -6.48 -24.74 17.10
CA ASP A 207 -5.79 -24.41 15.84
C ASP A 207 -4.52 -23.58 16.09
N ASP A 208 -3.39 -24.29 16.26
CA ASP A 208 -2.02 -23.74 16.37
C ASP A 208 -1.65 -22.75 15.25
N THR A 209 -2.43 -22.73 14.16
CA THR A 209 -2.22 -21.86 12.99
C THR A 209 -2.84 -20.47 13.14
N LEU A 210 -3.75 -20.26 14.08
CA LEU A 210 -4.37 -18.96 14.31
C LEU A 210 -3.41 -18.04 15.06
N LEU A 211 -3.07 -16.91 14.46
CA LEU A 211 -2.21 -15.92 15.10
C LEU A 211 -2.92 -14.61 15.33
N CYS A 212 -2.76 -14.12 16.56
CA CYS A 212 -3.22 -12.82 17.02
C CYS A 212 -2.09 -11.81 16.95
N VAL A 213 -2.27 -10.76 16.17
CA VAL A 213 -1.43 -9.56 16.19
C VAL A 213 -2.10 -8.50 17.06
N LYS A 214 -1.52 -8.22 18.22
CA LYS A 214 -1.95 -7.08 19.06
C LYS A 214 -1.66 -5.77 18.31
N VAL A 215 -2.66 -4.90 18.18
CA VAL A 215 -2.55 -3.63 17.43
C VAL A 215 -1.48 -2.71 18.02
N LYS A 216 -1.33 -2.71 19.34
CA LYS A 216 -0.31 -1.96 20.09
C LYS A 216 1.12 -2.32 19.66
N ASN A 217 1.36 -3.56 19.22
CA ASN A 217 2.69 -4.05 18.83
C ASN A 217 3.06 -3.71 17.38
N VAL A 218 2.12 -3.20 16.58
CA VAL A 218 2.38 -2.77 15.21
C VAL A 218 2.78 -1.30 15.23
N PRO A 219 4.02 -0.94 14.83
CA PRO A 219 4.48 0.45 14.83
C PRO A 219 3.50 1.36 14.11
N LYS A 220 3.10 2.46 14.76
CA LYS A 220 2.26 3.49 14.14
C LYS A 220 3.11 4.29 13.16
N PRO A 221 2.61 4.55 11.93
CA PRO A 221 3.31 5.42 11.00
C PRO A 221 3.55 6.80 11.64
N ARG A 222 4.82 7.21 11.78
CA ARG A 222 5.18 8.54 12.27
C ARG A 222 5.16 9.52 11.12
N ARG A 223 3.96 9.90 10.67
CA ARG A 223 3.81 11.00 9.74
C ARG A 223 4.08 12.30 10.49
N LYS A 224 5.07 13.07 10.03
CA LYS A 224 5.19 14.47 10.46
C LYS A 224 3.96 15.18 9.92
N SER A 225 2.90 15.32 10.72
CA SER A 225 1.92 16.36 10.43
C SER A 225 2.70 17.67 10.51
N LYS A 226 2.83 18.40 9.40
CA LYS A 226 3.07 19.83 9.53
C LYS A 226 1.87 20.34 10.31
N SER A 227 2.02 20.54 11.62
CA SER A 227 1.11 21.38 12.37
C SER A 227 1.01 22.66 11.56
N VAL A 228 -0.20 23.04 11.15
CA VAL A 228 -0.47 24.35 10.58
C VAL A 228 0.03 25.35 11.61
N ALA A 229 1.26 25.84 11.42
CA ALA A 229 1.78 26.92 12.23
C ALA A 229 0.81 28.07 11.97
N LYS A 230 0.06 28.47 13.01
CA LYS A 230 -0.73 29.70 12.98
C LYS A 230 0.15 30.77 12.35
N LYS A 231 -0.25 31.27 11.18
CA LYS A 231 0.45 32.37 10.49
C LYS A 231 0.46 33.57 11.44
N GLY A 232 1.54 33.71 12.20
CA GLY A 232 1.89 34.97 12.83
C GLY A 232 2.21 35.95 11.70
N LYS A 233 1.49 37.06 11.67
CA LYS A 233 1.73 38.16 10.72
C LYS A 233 3.19 38.59 10.83
N SER A 234 3.99 38.40 9.78
CA SER A 234 5.24 39.15 9.63
C SER A 234 5.36 39.69 8.21
N LYS A 235 5.75 40.96 8.17
CA LYS A 235 5.63 41.95 7.10
C LYS A 235 6.24 41.52 5.76
N VAL A 236 5.54 41.92 4.71
CA VAL A 236 5.95 41.96 3.30
C VAL A 236 7.29 42.70 3.14
N LYS A 237 8.22 42.12 2.39
CA LYS A 237 9.16 42.88 1.57
C LYS A 237 9.09 42.36 0.13
N LYS A 238 8.56 43.21 -0.75
CA LYS A 238 8.62 43.12 -2.21
C LYS A 238 10.05 43.30 -2.69
N VAL A 239 10.51 42.50 -3.64
CA VAL A 239 11.28 42.89 -4.84
C VAL A 239 11.04 41.76 -5.86
N LEU A 240 10.10 41.94 -6.80
CA LEU A 240 10.28 42.40 -8.18
C LEU A 240 11.13 41.47 -9.07
N SER A 241 10.43 41.04 -10.12
CA SER A 241 10.78 40.42 -11.41
C SER A 241 12.14 40.79 -11.99
N GLU A 242 12.78 39.81 -12.64
CA GLU A 242 13.37 39.99 -13.98
C GLU A 242 13.64 38.62 -14.64
N GLU A 243 13.05 38.46 -15.83
CA GLU A 243 13.30 37.43 -16.83
C GLU A 243 14.72 37.58 -17.39
N TYR A 244 15.38 36.48 -17.79
CA TYR A 244 16.43 36.57 -18.82
C TYR A 244 16.46 35.33 -19.71
N GLU A 245 16.31 35.61 -21.01
CA GLU A 245 16.64 34.79 -22.17
C GLU A 245 18.16 34.52 -22.29
N ILE A 246 18.47 33.51 -23.10
CA ILE A 246 19.79 32.92 -23.35
C ILE A 246 20.47 33.65 -24.51
N GLU A 247 21.75 34.00 -24.40
CA GLU A 247 22.66 34.13 -25.56
C GLU A 247 24.09 33.64 -25.27
N GLU A 248 24.76 33.23 -26.35
CA GLU A 248 25.89 32.32 -26.47
C GLU A 248 27.29 32.94 -26.20
N LYS A 249 28.29 32.06 -25.99
CA LYS A 249 29.73 32.38 -25.76
C LYS A 249 30.44 32.75 -27.08
N PRO A 250 31.67 33.33 -27.08
CA PRO A 250 32.88 32.48 -26.97
C PRO A 250 34.19 33.09 -26.39
N ALA A 251 35.09 32.16 -26.01
CA ALA A 251 36.56 32.13 -26.18
C ALA A 251 37.59 32.71 -25.15
N LYS A 252 38.38 31.75 -24.60
CA LYS A 252 39.87 31.63 -24.47
C LYS A 252 40.64 32.58 -23.51
N LYS A 253 41.10 32.09 -22.35
CA LYS A 253 42.43 31.49 -22.00
C LYS A 253 43.58 32.50 -21.79
N ILE A 254 44.17 32.51 -20.59
CA ILE A 254 45.64 32.46 -20.31
C ILE A 254 45.90 31.96 -18.88
N LYS A 255 46.98 31.18 -18.74
CA LYS A 255 47.52 30.46 -17.56
C LYS A 255 48.35 31.43 -16.67
N THR A 256 48.50 31.22 -15.36
CA THR A 256 49.67 30.54 -14.73
C THR A 256 49.43 30.16 -13.25
N LYS A 257 50.02 29.02 -12.84
CA LYS A 257 50.14 28.44 -11.47
C LYS A 257 51.56 28.76 -10.89
N PRO A 258 52.01 28.36 -9.67
CA PRO A 258 51.42 27.44 -8.66
C PRO A 258 51.57 27.82 -7.16
N LYS A 259 50.80 27.17 -6.26
CA LYS A 259 51.32 26.45 -5.07
C LYS A 259 50.23 25.58 -4.37
N LYS A 260 50.74 24.55 -3.68
CA LYS A 260 50.19 23.25 -3.22
C LYS A 260 48.98 23.32 -2.27
N LYS A 261 47.93 22.52 -2.55
CA LYS A 261 47.47 21.24 -1.91
C LYS A 261 46.55 21.43 -0.68
N PHE A 262 45.28 21.08 -0.83
CA PHE A 262 44.57 20.12 0.03
C PHE A 262 43.43 19.49 -0.79
N GLN A 263 43.41 18.16 -0.86
CA GLN A 263 42.38 17.36 -1.52
C GLN A 263 41.18 17.23 -0.59
N THR A 264 39.99 17.56 -1.07
CA THR A 264 38.73 16.97 -0.60
C THR A 264 37.90 16.63 -1.83
N GLU A 265 37.65 15.34 -2.00
CA GLU A 265 36.91 14.79 -3.12
C GLU A 265 35.47 15.30 -3.13
N LYS A 266 35.05 15.83 -4.28
CA LYS A 266 33.65 16.13 -4.58
C LYS A 266 32.88 14.82 -4.64
N LYS A 267 31.88 14.67 -3.76
CA LYS A 267 30.81 13.68 -3.93
C LYS A 267 30.07 13.97 -5.23
N ILE A 268 30.14 13.02 -6.15
CA ILE A 268 29.36 12.95 -7.37
C ILE A 268 27.87 12.97 -6.99
N SER A 269 27.14 13.90 -7.62
CA SER A 269 25.69 14.00 -7.63
C SER A 269 25.07 12.69 -8.07
N LYS A 270 24.33 12.02 -7.18
CA LYS A 270 23.37 10.99 -7.59
C LYS A 270 22.10 11.69 -8.03
N THR A 271 21.77 11.54 -9.30
CA THR A 271 20.44 11.74 -9.87
C THR A 271 19.40 10.97 -9.04
N PRO A 272 18.23 11.55 -8.75
CA PRO A 272 17.16 10.83 -8.06
C PRO A 272 16.42 9.95 -9.08
N VAL A 273 16.83 8.70 -9.21
CA VAL A 273 16.02 7.65 -9.85
C VAL A 273 15.13 7.04 -8.77
N ASP A 274 14.08 7.75 -8.38
CA ASP A 274 12.99 7.17 -7.58
C ASP A 274 11.71 7.97 -7.92
N ASN A 275 11.12 7.64 -9.07
CA ASN A 275 9.76 8.09 -9.44
C ASN A 275 8.75 7.29 -8.60
N ASN A 276 8.62 7.65 -7.31
CA ASN A 276 7.72 6.96 -6.40
C ASN A 276 6.54 7.86 -6.03
N PHE A 277 5.43 7.66 -6.72
CA PHE A 277 4.22 8.49 -6.70
C PHE A 277 3.40 8.40 -5.40
N ASN A 278 3.68 7.43 -4.51
CA ASN A 278 2.90 7.20 -3.30
C ASN A 278 3.42 7.93 -2.05
N THR A 279 4.35 8.90 -2.17
CA THR A 279 4.80 9.68 -1.01
C THR A 279 3.83 10.80 -0.68
N LEU A 280 3.80 11.21 0.59
CA LEU A 280 2.99 12.34 1.04
C LEU A 280 3.37 13.65 0.32
N ASP A 281 4.64 13.83 -0.03
CA ASP A 281 5.13 15.01 -0.76
C ASP A 281 4.63 15.06 -2.21
N TYR A 282 4.43 13.90 -2.87
CA TYR A 282 3.88 13.84 -4.23
C TYR A 282 2.38 14.16 -4.25
N HIS A 283 1.61 13.66 -3.28
CA HIS A 283 0.18 13.97 -3.16
C HIS A 283 -0.08 15.45 -2.85
N GLN A 284 0.79 16.12 -2.08
CA GLN A 284 0.61 17.54 -1.75
C GLN A 284 0.89 18.49 -2.92
N LYS A 285 1.63 18.06 -3.95
CA LYS A 285 2.01 18.90 -5.10
C LYS A 285 0.96 18.98 -6.21
N GLN A 286 -0.05 18.10 -6.22
CA GLN A 286 -1.02 18.03 -7.32
C GLN A 286 -2.33 18.79 -7.07
N HIS A 287 -2.41 19.62 -6.02
CA HIS A 287 -3.62 20.37 -5.69
C HIS A 287 -3.51 21.89 -5.83
N ASP A 288 -2.41 22.40 -6.41
CA ASP A 288 -2.36 23.80 -6.85
C ASP A 288 -2.75 23.85 -8.34
N VAL A 289 -4.05 24.09 -8.59
CA VAL A 289 -4.60 24.49 -9.90
C VAL A 289 -5.09 25.93 -9.77
#